data_AF-A0A1B9AE02-F1
#
_entry.id   AF-A0A1B9AE02-F1
#
_cell.length_a   1.000
_cell.length_b   1.000
_cell.length_c   1.000
_cell.angle_alpha   90.00
_cell.angle_beta   90.00
_cell.angle_gamma   90.00
#
_symmetry.space_group_name_H-M   'P 1'
#
loop_
_entity.id
_entity.type
_entity.pdbx_description
1 polymer ?
#
loop_
_entity_poly.entity_id
_entity_poly.type
_entity_poly.pdbx_seq_one_letter_code
_entity_poly.pdbx_strand_id
1 'polypeptide(L)'
;MGWENLHWEALQKDRACAVTVWNCSETSTTITHDIVIANGRRIGLDDLARCCEQVKKAEEFHARLGDMIVKKYVITDEHCANAIWGARRLREEMLHYYDTIYSIPEQTV
;
A
#
# COMPACT_ATOMS: atom_id res chain seq x y z
N MET A 1 10.95 -0.78 -12.74
CA MET A 1 11.64 0.12 -11.79
C MET A 1 11.07 -0.22 -10.43
N GLY A 2 11.90 -0.39 -9.39
CA GLY A 2 11.40 -0.86 -8.09
C GLY A 2 10.43 0.12 -7.43
N TRP A 3 9.66 -0.40 -6.47
CA TRP A 3 8.76 0.35 -5.59
C TRP A 3 9.42 1.63 -5.06
N GLU A 4 10.71 1.57 -4.66
CA GLU A 4 11.43 2.74 -4.14
C GLU A 4 11.45 3.94 -5.11
N ASN A 5 11.52 3.70 -6.42
CA ASN A 5 11.60 4.78 -7.41
C ASN A 5 10.26 5.49 -7.61
N LEU A 6 9.14 4.80 -7.39
CA LEU A 6 7.81 5.40 -7.51
C LEU A 6 7.59 6.50 -6.48
N HIS A 7 8.11 6.33 -5.26
CA HIS A 7 7.98 7.34 -4.20
C HIS A 7 8.77 8.60 -4.54
N TRP A 8 9.96 8.45 -5.13
CA TRP A 8 10.75 9.57 -5.62
C TRP A 8 10.07 10.29 -6.79
N GLU A 9 9.49 9.55 -7.75
CA GLU A 9 8.76 10.15 -8.86
C GLU A 9 7.54 10.94 -8.37
N ALA A 10 6.81 10.38 -7.40
CA ALA A 10 5.66 11.05 -6.79
C ALA A 10 6.06 12.35 -6.07
N LEU A 11 7.20 12.36 -5.37
CA LEU A 11 7.76 13.56 -4.74
C LEU A 11 8.13 14.66 -5.76
N GLN A 12 8.57 14.29 -6.96
CA GLN A 12 8.89 15.25 -8.03
C GLN A 12 7.64 15.86 -8.67
N LYS A 13 6.47 15.21 -8.57
CA LYS A 13 5.20 15.77 -9.07
C LYS A 13 4.68 16.83 -8.11
N ASP A 14 4.29 16.41 -6.92
CA ASP A 14 3.85 17.29 -5.84
C ASP A 14 3.62 16.50 -4.54
N ARG A 15 3.40 17.25 -3.45
CA ARG A 15 3.12 16.69 -2.12
C ARG A 15 1.83 15.86 -2.04
N ALA A 16 0.79 16.17 -2.80
CA ALA A 16 -0.46 15.41 -2.79
C ALA A 16 -0.25 14.04 -3.46
N CYS A 17 0.49 14.01 -4.57
CA CYS A 17 0.92 12.78 -5.23
C CYS A 17 1.78 11.92 -4.30
N ALA A 18 2.80 12.50 -3.67
CA ALA A 18 3.70 11.79 -2.77
C ALA A 18 2.96 11.14 -1.59
N VAL A 19 2.09 11.90 -0.93
CA VAL A 19 1.29 11.37 0.20
C VAL A 19 0.29 10.34 -0.28
N THR A 20 -0.30 10.50 -1.47
CA THR A 20 -1.24 9.51 -2.02
C THR A 20 -0.55 8.18 -2.28
N VAL A 21 0.64 8.18 -2.90
CA VAL A 21 1.43 6.96 -3.13
C VAL A 21 1.79 6.30 -1.80
N TRP A 22 2.29 7.06 -0.83
CA TRP A 22 2.59 6.53 0.50
C TRP A 22 1.34 5.93 1.15
N ASN A 23 0.24 6.67 1.22
CA ASN A 23 -0.99 6.25 1.90
C ASN A 23 -1.63 5.00 1.26
N CYS A 24 -1.61 4.91 -0.07
CA CYS A 24 -2.09 3.72 -0.76
C CYS A 24 -1.18 2.51 -0.51
N SER A 25 0.11 2.71 -0.17
CA SER A 25 1.03 1.61 0.08
C SER A 25 0.80 0.97 1.45
N GLU A 26 0.59 1.80 2.49
CA GLU A 26 0.23 1.41 3.86
C GLU A 26 -1.11 0.64 3.89
N THR A 27 -2.05 1.03 3.03
CA THR A 27 -3.38 0.41 2.99
C THR A 27 -3.49 -0.84 2.11
N SER A 28 -2.49 -1.09 1.25
CA SER A 28 -2.56 -2.12 0.21
C SER A 28 -2.66 -3.56 0.74
N THR A 29 -2.06 -3.82 1.91
CA THR A 29 -2.07 -5.14 2.57
C THR A 29 -2.94 -5.16 3.82
N THR A 30 -3.37 -4.00 4.31
CA THR A 30 -4.11 -3.89 5.58
C THR A 30 -5.40 -4.71 5.62
N ILE A 31 -6.06 -4.87 4.47
CA ILE A 31 -7.31 -5.64 4.33
C ILE A 31 -7.07 -7.15 4.56
N THR A 32 -5.85 -7.65 4.34
CA THR A 32 -5.53 -9.07 4.52
C THR A 32 -5.10 -9.42 5.94
N HIS A 33 -4.74 -8.43 6.78
CA HIS A 33 -4.28 -8.67 8.16
C HIS A 33 -5.29 -9.45 9.00
N ASP A 34 -6.60 -9.20 8.84
CA ASP A 34 -7.63 -9.96 9.58
C ASP A 34 -7.60 -11.45 9.23
N ILE A 35 -7.37 -11.79 7.96
CA ILE A 35 -7.24 -13.16 7.49
C ILE A 35 -5.96 -13.80 8.05
N VAL A 36 -4.85 -13.05 8.06
CA VAL A 36 -3.57 -13.53 8.59
C VAL A 36 -3.64 -13.77 10.10
N ILE A 37 -4.23 -12.83 10.86
CA ILE A 37 -4.41 -12.94 12.32
C ILE A 37 -5.28 -14.15 12.66
N ALA A 38 -6.43 -14.29 12.01
CA ALA A 38 -7.36 -15.39 12.26
C ALA A 38 -6.73 -16.76 11.93
N ASN A 39 -6.04 -16.87 10.80
CA ASN A 39 -5.37 -18.11 10.41
C ASN A 39 -4.16 -18.42 11.29
N GLY A 40 -3.35 -17.42 11.62
CA GLY A 40 -2.18 -17.56 12.50
C GLY A 40 -2.58 -18.19 13.84
N ARG A 41 -3.62 -17.64 14.49
CA ARG A 41 -4.18 -18.21 15.73
C ARG A 41 -4.67 -19.66 15.53
N ARG A 42 -5.39 -19.93 14.42
CA ARG A 42 -5.94 -21.25 14.12
C ARG A 42 -4.86 -22.33 14.00
N ILE A 43 -3.67 -21.98 13.51
CA ILE A 43 -2.55 -22.92 13.31
C ILE A 43 -1.48 -22.82 14.42
N GLY A 44 -1.75 -22.12 15.51
CA GLY A 44 -0.86 -22.02 16.67
C GLY A 44 0.32 -21.03 16.52
N LEU A 45 0.26 -20.10 15.55
CA LEU A 45 1.23 -19.03 15.36
C LEU A 45 0.80 -17.73 16.05
N ASP A 46 0.61 -17.79 17.38
CA ASP A 46 0.06 -16.66 18.14
C ASP A 46 0.97 -15.43 18.15
N ASP A 47 2.30 -15.61 18.07
CA ASP A 47 3.28 -14.52 18.03
C ASP A 47 3.15 -13.72 16.72
N LEU A 48 2.99 -14.42 15.60
CA LEU A 48 2.73 -13.80 14.30
C LEU A 48 1.40 -13.02 14.34
N ALA A 49 0.35 -13.62 14.90
CA ALA A 49 -0.95 -12.96 15.03
C ALA A 49 -0.86 -11.66 15.85
N ARG A 50 -0.15 -11.67 16.98
CA ARG A 50 0.07 -10.46 17.81
C ARG A 50 0.89 -9.40 17.08
N CYS A 51 1.89 -9.80 16.30
CA CYS A 51 2.65 -8.88 15.46
C CYS A 51 1.73 -8.21 14.42
N CYS A 52 0.96 -9.01 13.67
CA CYS A 52 0.02 -8.50 12.67
C CYS A 52 -1.06 -7.58 13.27
N GLU A 53 -1.50 -7.80 14.51
CA GLU A 53 -2.41 -6.88 15.20
C GLU A 53 -1.79 -5.50 15.44
N GLN A 54 -0.52 -5.47 15.85
CA GLN A 54 0.20 -4.20 16.06
C GLN A 54 0.42 -3.47 14.75
N VAL A 55 0.83 -4.19 13.71
CA VAL A 55 0.98 -3.66 12.35
C VAL A 55 -0.36 -3.11 11.87
N LYS A 56 -1.45 -3.89 11.91
CA LYS A 56 -2.79 -3.45 11.52
C LYS A 56 -3.19 -2.12 12.19
N LYS A 57 -2.93 -1.99 13.50
CA LYS A 57 -3.24 -0.75 14.23
C LYS A 57 -2.43 0.45 13.74
N ALA A 58 -1.15 0.25 13.40
CA ALA A 58 -0.31 1.31 12.84
C ALA A 58 -0.78 1.71 11.44
N GLU A 59 -1.05 0.74 10.57
CA GLU A 59 -1.53 0.98 9.21
C GLU A 59 -2.88 1.71 9.20
N GLU A 60 -3.81 1.34 10.08
CA GLU A 60 -5.09 2.04 10.25
C GLU A 60 -4.93 3.50 10.70
N PHE A 61 -3.88 3.80 11.46
CA PHE A 61 -3.55 5.17 11.84
C PHE A 61 -2.94 5.93 10.65
N HIS A 62 -1.98 5.31 9.95
CA HIS A 62 -1.35 5.90 8.76
C HIS A 62 -2.37 6.18 7.65
N ALA A 63 -3.30 5.26 7.39
CA ALA A 63 -4.39 5.40 6.42
C ALA A 63 -5.23 6.67 6.65
N ARG A 64 -5.59 6.90 7.92
CA ARG A 64 -6.39 8.08 8.33
C ARG A 64 -5.56 9.36 8.27
N LEU A 65 -4.29 9.30 8.68
CA LEU A 65 -3.38 10.42 8.59
C LEU A 65 -3.16 10.85 7.13
N GLY A 66 -2.94 9.88 6.23
CA GLY A 66 -2.79 10.14 4.80
C GLY A 66 -4.03 10.75 4.19
N ASP A 67 -5.24 10.26 4.49
CA ASP A 67 -6.50 10.88 4.04
C ASP A 67 -6.61 12.34 4.49
N MET A 68 -6.31 12.64 5.76
CA MET A 68 -6.31 14.02 6.27
C MET A 68 -5.31 14.92 5.53
N ILE A 69 -4.11 14.41 5.25
CA ILE A 69 -3.05 15.16 4.56
C ILE A 69 -3.41 15.38 3.08
N VAL A 70 -3.90 14.36 2.38
CA VAL A 70 -4.35 14.45 0.98
C VAL A 70 -5.46 15.49 0.87
N LYS A 71 -6.49 15.43 1.71
CA LYS A 71 -7.58 16.43 1.74
C LYS A 71 -7.09 17.86 1.94
N LYS A 72 -6.00 18.05 2.70
CA LYS A 72 -5.41 19.36 2.93
C LYS A 72 -4.63 19.90 1.73
N TYR A 73 -3.98 19.02 0.96
CA TYR A 73 -3.04 19.42 -0.09
C TYR A 73 -3.57 19.26 -1.52
N VAL A 74 -4.63 18.50 -1.74
CA VAL A 74 -5.36 18.47 -3.01
C VAL A 74 -6.22 19.73 -3.13
N ILE A 75 -5.60 20.81 -3.57
CA ILE A 75 -6.23 22.13 -3.69
C ILE A 75 -6.49 22.55 -5.14
N THR A 76 -5.97 21.81 -6.11
CA THR A 76 -6.15 22.08 -7.55
C THR A 76 -6.48 20.79 -8.29
N ASP A 77 -7.03 20.92 -9.50
CA ASP A 77 -7.31 19.80 -10.38
C ASP A 77 -6.02 19.06 -10.77
N GLU A 78 -4.90 19.77 -10.89
CA GLU A 78 -3.58 19.17 -11.15
C GLU A 78 -3.12 18.28 -10.00
N HIS A 79 -3.24 18.73 -8.74
CA HIS A 79 -2.94 17.88 -7.57
C HIS A 79 -3.83 16.63 -7.54
N CYS A 80 -5.11 16.78 -7.89
CA CYS A 80 -6.04 15.66 -7.98
C CYS A 80 -5.60 14.66 -9.06
N ALA A 81 -5.25 15.15 -10.25
CA ALA A 81 -4.76 14.33 -11.35
C ALA A 81 -3.46 13.58 -10.98
N ASN A 82 -2.52 14.25 -10.33
CA ASN A 82 -1.26 13.64 -9.88
C ASN A 82 -1.49 12.60 -8.78
N ALA A 83 -2.38 12.88 -7.81
CA ALA A 83 -2.78 11.90 -6.80
C ALA A 83 -3.41 10.63 -7.42
N ILE A 84 -4.34 10.80 -8.37
CA ILE A 84 -4.96 9.68 -9.10
C ILE A 84 -3.91 8.88 -9.87
N TRP A 85 -2.98 9.57 -10.55
CA TRP A 85 -1.85 8.93 -11.23
C TRP A 85 -1.03 8.09 -10.24
N GLY A 86 -0.67 8.64 -9.09
CA GLY A 86 0.14 7.97 -8.08
C GLY A 86 -0.54 6.71 -7.54
N ALA A 87 -1.83 6.80 -7.18
CA ALA A 87 -2.61 5.66 -6.71
C ALA A 87 -2.68 4.53 -7.75
N ARG A 88 -2.91 4.87 -9.03
CA ARG A 88 -2.96 3.88 -10.12
C ARG A 88 -1.61 3.21 -10.35
N ARG A 89 -0.53 3.99 -10.38
CA ARG A 89 0.81 3.46 -10.62
C ARG A 89 1.27 2.56 -9.48
N LEU A 90 0.95 2.91 -8.23
CA LEU A 90 1.21 2.05 -7.10
C LEU A 90 0.49 0.71 -7.21
N ARG A 91 -0.79 0.70 -7.60
CA ARG A 91 -1.53 -0.54 -7.82
C ARG A 91 -0.83 -1.43 -8.85
N GLU A 92 -0.35 -0.85 -9.95
CA GLU A 92 0.37 -1.60 -10.98
C GLU A 92 1.68 -2.19 -10.46
N GLU A 93 2.48 -1.40 -9.72
CA GLU A 93 3.73 -1.89 -9.13
C GLU A 93 3.47 -2.97 -8.05
N MET A 94 2.39 -2.84 -7.26
CA MET A 94 1.99 -3.86 -6.29
C MET A 94 1.62 -5.18 -6.99
N LEU A 95 0.82 -5.13 -8.06
CA LEU A 95 0.49 -6.32 -8.84
C LEU A 95 1.74 -6.97 -9.44
N HIS A 96 2.63 -6.17 -10.03
CA HIS A 96 3.89 -6.65 -10.54
C HIS A 96 4.75 -7.34 -9.45
N TYR A 97 4.77 -6.78 -8.25
CA TYR A 97 5.47 -7.37 -7.11
C TYR A 97 4.84 -8.69 -6.65
N TYR A 98 3.51 -8.77 -6.59
CA TYR A 98 2.79 -10.01 -6.32
C TYR A 98 3.12 -11.10 -7.34
N ASP A 99 3.09 -10.77 -8.63
CA ASP A 99 3.44 -11.70 -9.72
C ASP A 99 4.89 -12.17 -9.62
N THR A 100 5.79 -11.33 -9.09
CA THR A 100 7.21 -11.68 -8.90
C THR A 100 7.42 -12.60 -7.70
N ILE A 101 6.80 -12.31 -6.55
CA ILE A 101 6.93 -13.13 -5.33
C ILE A 101 6.25 -14.48 -5.50
N TYR A 102 5.01 -14.47 -6.00
CA TYR A 102 4.17 -15.65 -6.12
C TYR A 102 4.11 -16.13 -7.57
N SER A 103 5.25 -16.06 -8.27
CA SER A 103 5.34 -16.51 -9.65
C SER A 103 4.87 -17.97 -9.75
N ILE A 104 3.87 -18.21 -10.58
CA ILE A 104 3.43 -19.56 -10.94
C ILE A 104 4.35 -19.99 -12.09
N PRO A 105 5.12 -21.08 -11.95
CA PRO A 105 5.92 -21.59 -13.05
C PRO A 105 5.02 -21.86 -14.25
N GLU A 106 5.38 -21.34 -15.44
CA GLU A 106 4.67 -21.70 -16.66
C GLU A 106 4.67 -23.23 -16.77
N GLN A 107 3.48 -23.83 -16.74
CA GLN A 107 3.33 -25.23 -17.08
C GLN A 107 3.70 -25.36 -18.55
N THR A 108 4.88 -25.89 -18.83
CA THR A 108 5.23 -26.38 -20.16
C THR A 108 4.23 -27.46 -20.53
N VAL A 109 3.30 -27.12 -21.42
CA VAL A 109 2.38 -28.05 -22.08
C VAL A 109 3.14 -28.86 -23.12
#